data_AF-A0A7X0AKL1-F1
#
_entry.id   AF-A0A7X0AKL1-F1
#
_cell.length_a   1.000
_cell.length_b   1.000
_cell.length_c   1.000
_cell.angle_alpha   90.00
_cell.angle_beta   90.00
_cell.angle_gamma   90.00
#
_symmetry.space_group_name_H-M   'P 1'
#
loop_
_entity.id
_entity.type
_entity.pdbx_description
1 polymer ?
#
loop_
_entity_poly.entity_id
_entity_poly.type
_entity_poly.pdbx_seq_one_letter_code
_entity_poly.pdbx_strand_id
1 'polypeptide(L)'
;MRILAFIVLAIVCSQTLASPCSAVSQKLTTAQKVAWAPVLAQQLKTSSASVQQVFSFANWHIIYVETFDSDSPFLFLKGEPVRTHFVTIWSGAARPAEEQSIRAWAIQHAPGIPPELASCFAWHVSKARNR
;
A
#
# COMPACT_ATOMS: atom_id res chain seq x y z
N MET A 1 30.98 19.99 -54.32
CA MET A 1 30.15 19.08 -53.49
C MET A 1 30.56 19.24 -52.03
N ARG A 2 29.72 19.86 -51.20
CA ARG A 2 29.90 19.93 -49.74
C ARG A 2 28.79 19.10 -49.11
N ILE A 3 29.15 17.96 -48.51
CA ILE A 3 28.23 17.08 -47.81
C ILE A 3 28.03 17.70 -46.41
N LEU A 4 26.87 18.31 -46.17
CA LEU A 4 26.46 18.70 -44.82
C LEU A 4 25.98 17.45 -44.07
N ALA A 5 26.76 17.00 -43.10
CA ALA A 5 26.37 15.96 -42.16
C ALA A 5 25.40 16.56 -41.13
N PHE A 6 24.12 16.20 -41.22
CA PHE A 6 23.12 16.49 -40.20
C PHE A 6 23.31 15.52 -39.03
N ILE A 7 23.85 16.03 -37.91
CA ILE A 7 23.91 15.30 -36.64
C ILE A 7 22.53 15.42 -35.97
N VAL A 8 21.76 14.34 -35.99
CA VAL A 8 20.50 14.22 -35.26
C VAL A 8 20.82 13.83 -33.81
N LEU A 9 20.73 14.79 -32.90
CA LEU A 9 20.90 14.57 -31.46
C LEU A 9 19.59 14.00 -30.90
N ALA A 10 19.50 12.67 -30.74
CA ALA A 10 18.35 12.03 -30.12
C ALA A 10 18.35 12.30 -28.61
N ILE A 11 17.48 13.21 -28.15
CA ILE A 11 17.20 13.43 -26.74
C ILE A 11 16.38 12.24 -26.24
N VAL A 12 17.03 11.30 -25.55
CA VAL A 12 16.36 10.18 -24.90
C VAL A 12 15.73 10.72 -23.61
N CYS A 13 14.40 10.94 -23.63
CA CYS A 13 13.67 11.31 -22.42
C CYS A 13 13.51 10.06 -21.55
N SER A 14 14.34 9.92 -20.52
CA SER A 14 14.19 8.87 -19.51
C SER A 14 12.89 9.09 -18.75
N GLN A 15 11.82 8.43 -19.16
CA GLN A 15 10.60 8.40 -18.36
C GLN A 15 10.87 7.51 -17.15
N THR A 16 11.06 8.12 -15.99
CA THR A 16 10.96 7.40 -14.72
C THR A 16 9.52 6.94 -14.59
N LEU A 17 9.29 5.63 -14.74
CA LEU A 17 7.98 5.03 -14.48
C LEU A 17 7.61 5.32 -13.03
N ALA A 18 6.70 6.27 -12.83
CA ALA A 18 6.23 6.64 -11.51
C ALA A 18 5.64 5.39 -10.83
N SER A 19 6.06 5.13 -9.58
CA SER A 19 5.49 4.04 -8.80
C SER A 19 3.97 4.23 -8.66
N PRO A 20 3.17 3.15 -8.68
CA PRO A 20 1.75 3.21 -8.35
C PRO A 20 1.45 3.83 -6.98
N CYS A 21 2.45 3.94 -6.10
CA CYS A 21 2.36 4.57 -4.78
C CYS A 21 2.72 6.06 -4.75
N SER A 22 3.02 6.70 -5.90
CA SER A 22 3.50 8.09 -5.94
C SER A 22 2.58 9.11 -5.24
N ALA A 23 1.26 8.90 -5.28
CA ALA A 23 0.29 9.77 -4.61
C ALA A 23 -0.12 9.29 -3.21
N VAL A 24 0.33 8.10 -2.79
CA VAL A 24 -0.07 7.45 -1.53
C VAL A 24 0.96 7.79 -0.45
N SER A 25 0.48 8.36 0.67
CA SER A 25 1.36 8.63 1.81
C SER A 25 1.69 7.32 2.53
N GLN A 26 2.99 7.04 2.65
CA GLN A 26 3.52 5.91 3.42
C GLN A 26 4.15 6.35 4.75
N LYS A 27 3.87 7.59 5.18
CA LYS A 27 4.45 8.15 6.41
C LYS A 27 3.69 7.63 7.62
N LEU A 28 4.40 6.90 8.48
CA LEU A 28 3.90 6.40 9.76
C LEU A 28 4.68 7.03 10.91
N THR A 29 4.00 7.79 11.76
CA THR A 29 4.62 8.44 12.93
C THR A 29 4.61 7.54 14.16
N THR A 30 5.53 7.78 15.10
CA THR A 30 5.55 7.08 16.39
C THR A 30 4.24 7.28 17.17
N ALA A 31 3.67 8.48 17.13
CA ALA A 31 2.40 8.78 17.79
C ALA A 31 1.25 7.92 17.22
N GLN A 32 1.18 7.78 15.88
CA GLN A 32 0.21 6.90 15.24
C GLN A 32 0.42 5.43 15.63
N LYS A 33 1.67 4.94 15.65
CA LYS A 33 1.96 3.56 16.08
C LYS A 33 1.41 3.29 17.48
N VAL A 34 1.70 4.17 18.44
CA VAL A 34 1.27 4.04 19.83
C VAL A 34 -0.25 4.13 19.96
N ALA A 35 -0.88 5.08 19.26
CA ALA A 35 -2.33 5.28 19.36
C ALA A 35 -3.12 4.14 18.69
N TRP A 36 -2.65 3.61 17.57
CA TRP A 36 -3.38 2.63 16.77
C TRP A 36 -3.20 1.20 17.28
N ALA A 37 -2.00 0.83 17.75
CA ALA A 37 -1.67 -0.52 18.18
C ALA A 37 -2.70 -1.17 19.14
N PRO A 38 -3.07 -0.58 20.28
CA PRO A 38 -4.01 -1.22 21.21
C PRO A 38 -5.41 -1.39 20.62
N VAL A 39 -5.86 -0.40 19.83
CA VAL A 39 -7.18 -0.46 19.17
C VAL A 39 -7.21 -1.58 18.13
N LEU A 40 -6.16 -1.68 17.31
CA LEU A 40 -6.08 -2.72 16.28
C LEU A 40 -5.88 -4.11 16.89
N ALA A 41 -5.12 -4.24 17.98
CA ALA A 41 -5.00 -5.49 18.74
C ALA A 41 -6.37 -5.97 19.23
N GLN A 42 -7.18 -5.06 19.79
CA GLN A 42 -8.53 -5.37 20.26
C GLN A 42 -9.44 -5.82 19.11
N GLN A 43 -9.41 -5.13 17.96
CA GLN A 43 -10.22 -5.51 16.80
C GLN A 43 -9.82 -6.89 16.25
N LEU A 44 -8.52 -7.19 16.25
CA LEU A 44 -7.96 -8.48 15.85
C LEU A 44 -8.13 -9.58 16.91
N LYS A 45 -8.59 -9.25 18.11
CA LYS A 45 -8.72 -10.17 19.25
C LYS A 45 -7.40 -10.87 19.59
N THR A 46 -6.28 -10.16 19.48
CA THR A 46 -4.95 -10.64 19.85
C THR A 46 -4.47 -9.98 21.14
N SER A 47 -3.51 -10.62 21.81
CA SER A 47 -2.90 -10.14 23.04
C SER A 47 -2.13 -8.82 22.83
N SER A 48 -1.50 -8.65 21.67
CA SER A 48 -0.72 -7.47 21.33
C SER A 48 -0.59 -7.31 19.82
N ALA A 49 -0.36 -6.07 19.39
CA ALA A 49 -0.12 -5.73 18.00
C ALA A 49 0.92 -4.61 17.90
N SER A 50 1.72 -4.64 16.83
CA SER A 50 2.64 -3.56 16.47
C SER A 50 2.30 -3.04 15.08
N VAL A 51 2.22 -1.72 14.93
CA VAL A 51 1.93 -1.09 13.64
C VAL A 51 3.24 -0.84 12.89
N GLN A 52 3.38 -1.50 11.74
CA GLN A 52 4.64 -1.52 11.00
C GLN A 52 4.64 -0.61 9.77
N GLN A 53 3.53 -0.59 9.02
CA GLN A 53 3.41 0.20 7.79
C GLN A 53 2.02 0.80 7.65
N VAL A 54 1.93 1.89 6.90
CA VAL A 54 0.65 2.49 6.52
C VAL A 54 0.69 2.94 5.06
N PHE A 55 -0.45 2.84 4.39
CA PHE A 55 -0.73 3.44 3.09
C PHE A 55 -1.96 4.31 3.26
N SER A 56 -1.80 5.63 3.16
CA SER A 56 -2.88 6.59 3.38
C SER A 56 -3.17 7.38 2.12
N PHE A 57 -4.44 7.43 1.73
CA PHE A 57 -4.90 8.23 0.59
C PHE A 57 -6.35 8.66 0.83
N ALA A 58 -6.64 9.94 0.63
CA ALA A 58 -7.91 10.56 1.02
C ALA A 58 -8.28 10.19 2.48
N ASN A 59 -9.45 9.61 2.71
CA ASN A 59 -9.90 9.16 4.03
C ASN A 59 -9.70 7.65 4.26
N TRP A 60 -8.80 6.99 3.54
CA TRP A 60 -8.54 5.56 3.67
C TRP A 60 -7.14 5.28 4.21
N HIS A 61 -7.03 4.19 4.96
CA HIS A 61 -5.77 3.64 5.46
C HIS A 61 -5.71 2.14 5.20
N ILE A 62 -4.57 1.67 4.69
CA ILE A 62 -4.21 0.24 4.74
C ILE A 62 -3.03 0.11 5.71
N ILE A 63 -3.20 -0.67 6.77
CA ILE A 63 -2.25 -0.74 7.88
C ILE A 63 -1.70 -2.15 7.99
N TYR A 64 -0.37 -2.29 7.88
CA TYR A 64 0.30 -3.55 8.18
C TYR A 64 0.53 -3.66 9.68
N VAL A 65 0.01 -4.74 10.26
CA VAL A 65 0.07 -4.99 11.69
C VAL A 65 0.81 -6.29 11.92
N GLU A 66 1.82 -6.23 12.78
CA GLU A 66 2.46 -7.42 13.31
C GLU A 66 1.70 -7.90 14.54
N THR A 67 1.39 -9.19 14.59
CA THR A 67 0.68 -9.84 15.68
C THR A 67 1.54 -10.96 16.25
N PHE A 68 1.49 -11.18 17.54
CA PHE A 68 2.32 -12.20 18.19
C PHE A 68 1.89 -13.64 17.84
N ASP A 69 0.58 -13.86 17.72
CA ASP A 69 -0.02 -15.21 17.68
C ASP A 69 -0.50 -15.65 16.28
N SER A 70 -0.32 -14.81 15.25
CA SER A 70 -0.85 -15.07 13.90
C SER A 70 -0.02 -14.40 12.81
N ASP A 71 -0.28 -14.79 11.55
CA ASP A 71 0.25 -14.08 10.38
C ASP A 71 -0.11 -12.60 10.44
N SER A 72 0.88 -11.75 10.20
CA SER A 72 0.73 -10.29 10.22
C SER A 72 -0.18 -9.80 9.07
N PRO A 73 -1.34 -9.20 9.36
CA PRO A 73 -2.27 -8.78 8.32
C PRO A 73 -2.07 -7.35 7.84
N PHE A 74 -2.62 -7.05 6.66
CA PHE A 74 -3.01 -5.72 6.25
C PHE A 74 -4.49 -5.48 6.54
N LEU A 75 -4.78 -4.44 7.31
CA LEU A 75 -6.13 -4.01 7.66
C LEU A 75 -6.54 -2.84 6.77
N PHE A 76 -7.74 -2.91 6.19
CA PHE A 76 -8.29 -1.86 5.32
C PHE A 76 -9.32 -1.05 6.10
N LEU A 77 -9.07 0.25 6.32
CA LEU A 77 -9.93 1.12 7.11
C LEU A 77 -10.39 2.32 6.29
N LYS A 78 -11.66 2.66 6.45
CA LYS A 78 -12.26 3.91 5.93
C LYS A 78 -12.49 4.86 7.10
N GLY A 79 -11.67 5.89 7.20
CA GLY A 79 -11.62 6.86 8.30
C GLY A 79 -10.56 6.54 9.34
N GLU A 80 -10.56 7.33 10.42
CA GLU A 80 -9.53 7.28 11.46
C GLU A 80 -9.44 5.92 12.18
N PRO A 81 -8.25 5.26 12.23
CA PRO A 81 -8.11 3.92 12.78
C PRO A 81 -8.53 3.74 14.25
N VAL A 82 -8.47 4.81 15.04
CA VAL A 82 -8.90 4.79 16.46
C VAL A 82 -10.41 4.90 16.64
N ARG A 83 -11.17 5.17 15.56
CA ARG A 83 -12.62 5.41 15.60
C ARG A 83 -13.41 4.46 14.70
N THR A 84 -12.74 3.67 13.87
CA THR A 84 -13.38 2.85 12.85
C THR A 84 -12.93 1.40 12.95
N HIS A 85 -13.80 0.49 12.51
CA HIS A 85 -13.43 -0.90 12.30
C HIS A 85 -12.84 -1.10 10.91
N PHE A 86 -11.93 -2.05 10.77
CA PHE A 86 -11.48 -2.44 9.43
C PHE A 86 -12.64 -3.04 8.63
N VAL A 87 -12.69 -2.66 7.35
CA VAL A 87 -13.67 -3.11 6.35
C VAL A 87 -13.33 -4.53 5.89
N THR A 88 -12.05 -4.81 5.68
CA THR A 88 -11.55 -6.12 5.28
C THR A 88 -10.09 -6.30 5.72
N ILE A 89 -9.61 -7.53 5.61
CA ILE A 89 -8.28 -7.98 6.01
C ILE A 89 -7.65 -8.77 4.86
N TRP A 90 -6.35 -8.56 4.64
CA TRP A 90 -5.57 -9.33 3.68
C TRP A 90 -4.27 -9.81 4.33
N SER A 91 -3.95 -11.08 4.14
CA SER A 91 -2.73 -11.71 4.67
C SER A 91 -2.14 -12.66 3.63
N GLY A 92 -0.87 -13.01 3.84
CA GLY A 92 -0.15 -13.96 3.00
C GLY A 92 0.90 -13.33 2.10
N ALA A 93 1.52 -14.19 1.30
CA ALA A 93 2.49 -13.82 0.30
C ALA A 93 1.81 -13.62 -1.06
N ALA A 94 2.39 -12.76 -1.89
CA ALA A 94 1.92 -12.52 -3.26
C ALA A 94 3.09 -12.60 -4.23
N ARG A 95 2.85 -13.21 -5.39
CA ARG A 95 3.78 -13.26 -6.52
C ARG A 95 3.58 -12.03 -7.41
N PRO A 96 4.62 -11.61 -8.17
CA PRO A 96 4.51 -10.48 -9.09
C PRO A 96 3.37 -10.58 -10.11
N ALA A 97 3.01 -11.79 -10.55
CA ALA A 97 1.92 -12.03 -11.50
C ALA A 97 0.52 -11.83 -10.89
N GLU A 98 0.41 -11.77 -9.56
CA GLU A 98 -0.86 -11.61 -8.83
C GLU A 98 -1.24 -10.15 -8.59
N GLU A 99 -0.43 -9.17 -9.01
CA GLU A 99 -0.73 -7.74 -8.79
C GLU A 99 -2.14 -7.36 -9.24
N GLN A 100 -2.52 -7.73 -10.48
CA GLN A 100 -3.80 -7.31 -11.03
C GLN A 100 -4.99 -7.98 -10.32
N SER A 101 -4.85 -9.26 -9.93
CA SER A 101 -5.90 -9.97 -9.19
C SER A 101 -6.04 -9.44 -7.76
N ILE A 102 -4.93 -9.08 -7.11
CA ILE A 102 -4.95 -8.46 -5.77
C ILE A 102 -5.58 -7.07 -5.82
N ARG A 103 -5.29 -6.28 -6.85
CA ARG A 103 -5.96 -4.99 -7.07
C ARG A 103 -7.46 -5.15 -7.22
N ALA A 104 -7.89 -6.12 -8.05
CA ALA A 104 -9.31 -6.42 -8.24
C ALA A 104 -9.96 -6.90 -6.94
N TRP A 105 -9.29 -7.78 -6.19
CA TRP A 105 -9.72 -8.24 -4.88
C TRP A 105 -9.92 -7.08 -3.91
N ALA A 106 -8.96 -6.13 -3.83
CA ALA A 106 -9.05 -4.98 -2.93
C ALA A 106 -10.24 -4.08 -3.26
N ILE A 107 -10.49 -3.82 -4.56
CA ILE A 107 -11.65 -3.04 -5.01
C ILE A 107 -12.97 -3.75 -4.66
N GLN A 108 -13.01 -5.08 -4.82
CA GLN A 108 -14.20 -5.88 -4.53
C GLN A 108 -14.49 -5.97 -3.01
N HIS A 109 -13.45 -6.12 -2.18
CA HIS A 109 -13.59 -6.40 -0.74
C HIS A 109 -13.49 -5.17 0.15
N ALA A 110 -13.03 -4.03 -0.38
CA ALA A 110 -13.07 -2.73 0.29
C ALA A 110 -13.92 -1.74 -0.53
N PRO A 111 -15.27 -1.83 -0.49
CA PRO A 111 -16.13 -1.00 -1.31
C PRO A 111 -15.88 0.50 -1.12
N GLY A 112 -15.59 1.20 -2.22
CA GLY A 112 -15.29 2.63 -2.23
C GLY A 112 -13.84 2.98 -1.90
N ILE A 113 -12.93 2.01 -1.87
CA ILE A 113 -11.50 2.29 -1.82
C ILE A 113 -11.05 3.06 -3.08
N PRO A 114 -10.20 4.09 -2.94
CA PRO A 114 -9.62 4.79 -4.08
C PRO A 114 -8.79 3.83 -4.97
N PRO A 115 -8.97 3.85 -6.30
CA PRO A 115 -8.22 3.00 -7.22
C PRO A 115 -6.70 3.14 -7.10
N GLU A 116 -6.20 4.32 -6.73
CA GLU A 116 -4.78 4.62 -6.52
C GLU A 116 -4.25 3.85 -5.30
N LEU A 117 -5.01 3.84 -4.21
CA LEU A 117 -4.65 3.12 -3.00
C LEU A 117 -4.67 1.61 -3.23
N ALA A 118 -5.69 1.10 -3.93
CA ALA A 118 -5.76 -0.31 -4.31
C ALA A 118 -4.59 -0.72 -5.22
N SER A 119 -4.23 0.12 -6.20
CA SER A 119 -3.08 -0.12 -7.10
C SER A 119 -1.76 -0.12 -6.35
N CYS A 120 -1.55 0.87 -5.47
CA CYS A 120 -0.36 0.96 -4.64
C CYS A 120 -0.20 -0.27 -3.73
N PHE A 121 -1.28 -0.67 -3.03
CA PHE A 121 -1.26 -1.85 -2.19
C PHE A 121 -0.90 -3.11 -2.98
N ALA A 122 -1.59 -3.36 -4.09
CA ALA A 122 -1.38 -4.54 -4.91
C ALA A 122 0.06 -4.62 -5.46
N TRP A 123 0.59 -3.49 -5.94
CA TRP A 123 1.98 -3.39 -6.37
C TRP A 123 2.96 -3.63 -5.21
N HIS A 124 2.68 -3.05 -4.04
CA HIS A 124 3.53 -3.21 -2.86
C HIS A 124 3.66 -4.68 -2.48
N VAL A 125 2.54 -5.37 -2.24
CA VAL A 125 2.59 -6.75 -1.72
C VAL A 125 3.15 -7.76 -2.71
N SER A 126 3.07 -7.49 -4.02
CA SER A 126 3.49 -8.40 -5.09
C SER A 126 4.90 -8.15 -5.64
N LYS A 127 5.39 -6.89 -5.62
CA LYS A 127 6.64 -6.50 -6.30
C LYS A 127 7.62 -5.68 -5.46
N ALA A 128 7.18 -5.12 -4.34
CA ALA A 128 7.99 -4.18 -3.55
C ALA A 128 8.00 -4.45 -2.05
N ARG A 129 7.49 -5.60 -1.60
CA ARG A 129 7.36 -5.91 -0.16
C ARG A 129 8.70 -5.98 0.58
N ASN A 130 9.77 -6.36 -0.11
CA ASN A 130 11.11 -6.54 0.45
C ASN A 130 12.10 -5.46 -0.03
N ARG A 131 11.61 -4.30 -0.49
CA ARG A 131 12.46 -3.20 -0.93
C ARG A 131 12.68 -2.18 0.17
#